data_AF-A0A1D7QBH9-F1
#
_entry.id   AF-A0A1D7QBH9-F1
#
_cell.length_a   1.000
_cell.length_b   1.000
_cell.length_c   1.000
_cell.angle_alpha   90.00
_cell.angle_beta   90.00
_cell.angle_gamma   90.00
#
_symmetry.space_group_name_H-M   'P 1'
#
loop_
_entity.id
_entity.type
_entity.pdbx_description
1 polymer ?
#
loop_
_entity_poly.entity_id
_entity_poly.type
_entity_poly.pdbx_seq_one_letter_code
_entity_poly.pdbx_strand_id
1 'polypeptide(L)'
;MEYSSNLMVAVLRKEYPEIADIIAEKIKETLPDERLTDLSNIEKIVSTFKKIKGIQVESWTNGKGKTNITYERELLIAVLLLFYDPEKIMQLVRRNTVPGVLKQASGLIGTSQEVLSMSTPGVIVAFKAYEGFREEVYRIYDLIRIENNFFE
;
A
#
# COMPACT_ATOMS: atom_id res chain seq x y z
N MET A 1 32.04 -7.75 7.74
CA MET A 1 30.91 -8.67 7.99
C MET A 1 29.71 -7.81 8.35
N GLU A 2 28.89 -7.46 7.36
CA GLU A 2 27.67 -6.69 7.60
C GLU A 2 26.67 -7.60 8.32
N TYR A 3 26.40 -7.31 9.58
CA TYR A 3 25.29 -7.94 10.28
C TYR A 3 24.01 -7.58 9.54
N SER A 4 23.35 -8.60 9.00
CA SER A 4 22.05 -8.49 8.34
C SER A 4 21.13 -7.64 9.21
N SER A 5 20.69 -6.50 8.67
CA SER A 5 19.80 -5.55 9.36
C SER A 5 18.52 -6.21 9.88
N ASN A 6 18.19 -7.41 9.40
CA ASN A 6 17.08 -8.22 9.90
C ASN A 6 17.38 -8.90 11.23
N LEU A 7 18.63 -9.32 11.48
CA LEU A 7 19.06 -9.88 12.75
C LEU A 7 19.02 -8.81 13.85
N MET A 8 19.50 -7.61 13.55
CA MET A 8 19.51 -6.49 14.49
C MET A 8 18.09 -6.04 14.87
N VAL A 9 17.15 -6.06 13.93
CA VAL A 9 15.73 -5.79 14.23
C VAL A 9 15.07 -6.93 15.00
N ALA A 10 15.43 -8.19 14.73
CA ALA A 10 14.94 -9.31 15.53
C ALA A 10 15.46 -9.26 16.98
N VAL A 11 16.71 -8.84 17.18
CA VAL A 11 17.30 -8.61 18.51
C VAL A 11 16.59 -7.45 19.21
N LEU A 12 16.39 -6.32 18.55
CA LEU A 12 15.70 -5.17 19.14
C LEU A 12 14.25 -5.46 19.55
N ARG A 13 13.52 -6.27 18.77
CA ARG A 13 12.17 -6.74 19.14
C ARG A 13 12.18 -7.68 20.35
N LYS A 14 13.25 -8.45 20.53
CA LYS A 14 13.42 -9.36 21.66
C LYS A 14 13.86 -8.61 22.93
N GLU A 15 14.69 -7.59 22.79
CA GLU A 15 15.22 -6.82 23.92
C GLU A 15 14.26 -5.73 24.41
N TYR A 16 13.42 -5.18 23.53
CA TYR A 16 12.47 -4.12 23.87
C TYR A 16 11.04 -4.48 23.40
N PRO A 17 10.45 -5.56 23.92
CA PRO A 17 9.10 -5.99 23.54
C PRO A 17 8.06 -4.90 23.82
N GLU A 18 8.24 -4.18 24.92
CA GLU A 18 7.35 -3.11 25.39
C GLU A 18 7.23 -1.95 24.37
N ILE A 19 8.32 -1.63 23.67
CA ILE A 19 8.33 -0.60 22.61
C ILE A 19 7.59 -1.12 21.37
N ALA A 20 7.77 -2.40 21.04
CA ALA A 20 7.06 -3.02 19.92
C ALA A 20 5.55 -3.08 20.18
N ASP A 21 5.15 -3.34 21.42
CA ASP A 21 3.75 -3.36 21.85
C ASP A 21 3.13 -1.96 21.86
N ILE A 22 3.83 -0.94 22.38
CA ILE A 22 3.38 0.47 22.32
C ILE A 22 3.20 0.93 20.87
N ILE A 23 4.13 0.54 19.99
CA ILE A 23 4.01 0.82 18.56
C ILE A 23 2.78 0.10 18.00
N ALA A 24 2.61 -1.21 18.26
CA ALA A 24 1.47 -2.00 17.83
C ALA A 24 0.12 -1.45 18.32
N GLU A 25 0.05 -0.98 19.56
CA GLU A 25 -1.13 -0.32 20.11
C GLU A 25 -1.40 1.01 19.40
N LYS A 26 -0.40 1.87 19.22
CA LYS A 26 -0.57 3.10 18.42
C LYS A 26 -1.03 2.83 17.00
N ILE A 27 -0.57 1.73 16.40
CA ILE A 27 -0.99 1.30 15.07
C ILE A 27 -2.46 0.90 15.09
N LYS A 28 -2.88 0.09 16.06
CA LYS A 28 -4.29 -0.30 16.23
C LYS A 28 -5.21 0.89 16.53
N GLU A 29 -4.72 1.88 17.27
CA GLU A 29 -5.45 3.11 17.55
C GLU A 29 -5.57 4.00 16.30
N THR A 30 -4.56 4.00 15.44
CA THR A 30 -4.51 4.86 14.24
C THR A 30 -5.14 4.19 13.01
N LEU A 31 -5.15 2.86 12.95
CA LEU A 31 -5.59 2.07 11.80
C LEU A 31 -6.68 1.09 12.26
N PRO A 32 -7.88 1.13 11.66
CA PRO A 32 -8.95 0.21 12.03
C PRO A 32 -8.50 -1.24 11.86
N ASP A 33 -8.89 -2.11 12.80
CA ASP A 33 -8.59 -3.56 12.81
C ASP A 33 -9.22 -4.31 11.61
N GLU A 34 -10.00 -3.62 10.80
CA GLU A 34 -10.75 -4.17 9.69
C GLU A 34 -9.87 -4.21 8.42
N ARG A 35 -9.29 -5.39 8.16
CA ARG A 35 -8.62 -5.67 6.89
C ARG A 35 -9.64 -6.21 5.89
N LEU A 36 -9.59 -5.72 4.65
CA LEU A 36 -10.20 -6.45 3.54
C LEU A 36 -9.39 -7.75 3.36
N THR A 37 -9.95 -8.88 3.80
CA THR A 37 -9.37 -10.20 3.50
C THR A 37 -9.78 -10.70 2.12
N ASP A 38 -10.84 -10.12 1.56
CA ASP A 38 -11.38 -10.47 0.26
C ASP A 38 -10.78 -9.58 -0.84
N LEU A 39 -9.95 -10.18 -1.69
CA LEU A 39 -9.34 -9.53 -2.84
C LEU A 39 -10.37 -9.12 -3.91
N SER A 40 -11.62 -9.61 -3.84
CA SER A 40 -12.71 -9.21 -4.75
C SER A 40 -12.95 -7.69 -4.77
N ASN A 41 -12.66 -7.00 -3.66
CA ASN A 41 -12.86 -5.56 -3.52
C ASN A 41 -11.80 -4.72 -4.24
N ILE A 42 -10.70 -5.32 -4.71
CA ILE A 42 -9.66 -4.59 -5.46
C ILE A 42 -10.23 -3.95 -6.73
N GLU A 43 -11.18 -4.60 -7.40
CA GLU A 43 -11.82 -4.03 -8.59
C GLU A 43 -12.60 -2.75 -8.29
N LYS A 44 -13.35 -2.74 -7.19
CA LYS A 44 -14.07 -1.57 -6.68
C LYS A 44 -13.12 -0.44 -6.27
N ILE A 45 -12.02 -0.77 -5.58
CA ILE A 45 -10.99 0.20 -5.20
C ILE A 45 -10.37 0.84 -6.44
N VAL A 46 -9.95 0.03 -7.42
CA VAL A 46 -9.30 0.53 -8.64
C VAL A 46 -10.26 1.35 -9.51
N SER A 47 -11.51 0.92 -9.66
CA SER A 47 -12.52 1.67 -10.43
C SER A 47 -12.85 3.01 -9.78
N THR A 48 -13.05 3.03 -8.46
CA THR A 48 -13.29 4.27 -7.70
C THR A 48 -12.07 5.20 -7.76
N PHE A 49 -10.86 4.66 -7.63
CA PHE A 49 -9.62 5.42 -7.81
C PHE A 49 -9.54 6.08 -9.19
N LYS A 50 -9.82 5.32 -10.26
CA LYS A 50 -9.84 5.84 -11.64
C LYS A 50 -10.84 6.98 -11.78
N LYS A 51 -12.04 6.84 -11.20
CA LYS A 51 -13.06 7.89 -11.17
C LYS A 51 -12.57 9.16 -10.46
N ILE A 52 -12.00 9.03 -9.25
CA ILE A 52 -11.46 10.16 -8.48
C ILE A 52 -10.35 10.90 -9.24
N LYS A 53 -9.46 10.18 -9.93
CA LYS A 53 -8.35 10.77 -10.68
C LYS A 53 -8.69 11.12 -12.13
N GLY A 54 -9.94 10.92 -12.58
CA GLY A 54 -10.37 11.22 -13.94
C GLY A 54 -9.72 10.34 -15.02
N ILE A 55 -9.28 9.13 -14.68
CA ILE A 55 -8.66 8.17 -15.60
C ILE A 55 -9.75 7.49 -16.43
N GLN A 56 -9.85 7.84 -17.71
CA GLN A 56 -10.93 7.40 -18.61
C GLN A 56 -10.75 6.00 -19.22
N VAL A 57 -9.57 5.39 -19.08
CA VAL A 57 -9.24 4.16 -19.80
C VAL A 57 -9.58 2.92 -18.97
N GLU A 58 -10.30 1.96 -19.58
CA GLU A 58 -10.60 0.66 -18.98
C GLU A 58 -9.33 -0.06 -18.50
N SER A 59 -8.27 -0.05 -19.32
CA SER A 59 -6.94 -0.53 -18.94
C SER A 59 -5.93 0.63 -18.93
N TRP A 60 -5.49 1.00 -17.73
CA TRP A 60 -4.51 2.08 -17.57
C TRP A 60 -3.10 1.59 -17.86
N THR A 61 -2.73 1.37 -19.13
CA THR A 61 -1.43 0.80 -19.51
C THR A 61 -0.26 1.80 -19.40
N ASN A 62 0.95 1.29 -19.16
CA ASN A 62 2.16 2.11 -19.30
C ASN A 62 2.41 2.34 -20.81
N GLY A 63 2.79 3.55 -21.19
CA GLY A 63 3.30 3.78 -22.53
C GLY A 63 4.52 2.88 -22.79
N LYS A 64 4.58 2.25 -23.97
CA LYS A 64 5.73 1.41 -24.38
C LYS A 64 7.04 2.15 -24.12
N GLY A 65 7.97 1.52 -23.41
CA GLY A 65 9.31 2.06 -23.12
C GLY A 65 9.44 2.92 -21.86
N LYS A 66 8.36 3.15 -21.09
CA LYS A 66 8.47 3.76 -19.75
C LYS A 66 8.59 2.69 -18.67
N THR A 67 9.78 2.55 -18.11
CA THR A 67 10.09 1.67 -16.98
C THR A 67 9.57 2.20 -15.64
N ASN A 68 9.36 3.52 -15.52
CA ASN A 68 8.86 4.14 -14.30
C ASN A 68 7.34 4.15 -14.27
N ILE A 69 6.77 3.85 -13.10
CA ILE A 69 5.33 3.95 -12.87
C ILE A 69 4.97 5.43 -12.69
N THR A 70 3.77 5.82 -13.09
CA THR A 70 3.33 7.21 -12.92
C THR A 70 2.99 7.49 -11.46
N TYR A 71 3.02 8.77 -11.07
CA TYR A 71 2.67 9.21 -9.73
C TYR A 71 1.32 8.67 -9.25
N GLU A 72 0.31 8.63 -10.11
CA GLU A 72 -1.00 8.13 -9.74
C GLU A 72 -0.95 6.62 -9.45
N ARG A 73 -0.05 5.85 -10.09
CA ARG A 73 0.09 4.42 -9.78
C ARG A 73 0.77 4.24 -8.44
N GLU A 74 1.71 5.11 -8.09
CA GLU A 74 2.29 5.14 -6.75
C GLU A 74 1.21 5.40 -5.70
N LEU A 75 0.33 6.37 -5.95
CA LEU A 75 -0.83 6.62 -5.10
C LEU A 75 -1.74 5.39 -5.00
N LEU A 76 -2.06 4.73 -6.12
CA LEU A 76 -2.91 3.54 -6.10
C LEU A 76 -2.28 2.38 -5.31
N ILE A 77 -0.97 2.13 -5.49
CA ILE A 77 -0.26 1.11 -4.70
C ILE A 77 -0.32 1.47 -3.21
N ALA A 78 -0.10 2.74 -2.86
CA ALA A 78 -0.14 3.20 -1.47
C ALA A 78 -1.53 2.98 -0.85
N VAL A 79 -2.59 3.34 -1.58
CA VAL A 79 -3.99 3.12 -1.17
C VAL A 79 -4.29 1.64 -0.99
N LEU A 80 -3.88 0.78 -1.93
CA LEU A 80 -4.06 -0.67 -1.81
C LEU A 80 -3.32 -1.24 -0.59
N LEU A 81 -2.13 -0.73 -0.28
CA LEU A 81 -1.42 -1.12 0.94
C LEU A 81 -2.15 -0.66 2.19
N LEU A 82 -2.76 0.53 2.23
CA LEU A 82 -3.58 0.93 3.38
C LEU A 82 -4.78 0.00 3.61
N PHE A 83 -5.45 -0.46 2.55
CA PHE A 83 -6.58 -1.39 2.67
C PHE A 83 -6.19 -2.82 3.10
N TYR A 84 -5.06 -3.34 2.60
CA TYR A 84 -4.72 -4.77 2.73
C TYR A 84 -3.48 -5.08 3.57
N ASP A 85 -2.54 -4.14 3.70
CA ASP A 85 -1.29 -4.31 4.46
C ASP A 85 -0.81 -2.99 5.09
N PRO A 86 -1.62 -2.36 5.96
CA PRO A 86 -1.32 -1.03 6.51
C PRO A 86 -0.03 -1.04 7.34
N GLU A 87 0.26 -2.16 8.01
CA GLU A 87 1.52 -2.36 8.73
C GLU A 87 2.74 -2.19 7.83
N LYS A 88 2.62 -2.62 6.57
CA LYS A 88 3.71 -2.61 5.61
C LYS A 88 3.99 -1.21 5.08
N ILE A 89 2.96 -0.45 4.69
CA ILE A 89 3.16 0.92 4.20
C ILE A 89 3.71 1.83 5.29
N MET A 90 3.41 1.55 6.55
CA MET A 90 4.00 2.20 7.72
C MET A 90 5.40 1.68 8.08
N GLN A 91 5.95 0.70 7.35
CA GLN A 91 7.25 0.04 7.61
C GLN A 91 7.38 -0.65 8.98
N LEU A 92 6.28 -1.10 9.55
CA LEU A 92 6.25 -1.78 10.84
C LEU A 92 6.61 -3.26 10.70
N VAL A 93 6.42 -3.79 9.49
CA VAL A 93 6.79 -5.16 9.09
C VAL A 93 7.67 -5.13 7.84
N ARG A 94 8.57 -6.11 7.73
CA ARG A 94 9.48 -6.27 6.58
C ARG A 94 9.06 -7.39 5.63
N ARG A 95 7.84 -7.92 5.78
CA ARG A 95 7.33 -8.99 4.92
C ARG A 95 7.06 -8.49 3.50
N ASN A 96 7.02 -9.43 2.55
CA ASN A 96 6.54 -9.14 1.20
C ASN A 96 5.07 -8.71 1.23
N THR A 97 4.68 -7.85 0.29
CA THR A 97 3.29 -7.43 0.15
C THR A 97 2.52 -8.66 -0.27
N VAL A 98 1.27 -8.78 0.17
CA VAL A 98 0.39 -9.89 -0.24
C VAL A 98 0.43 -10.01 -1.78
N PRO A 99 1.04 -11.08 -2.34
CA PRO A 99 1.26 -11.16 -3.79
C PRO A 99 -0.05 -11.12 -4.58
N GLY A 100 -1.14 -11.60 -3.99
CA GLY A 100 -2.49 -11.53 -4.56
C GLY A 100 -2.97 -10.11 -4.85
N VAL A 101 -2.65 -9.15 -3.97
CA VAL A 101 -3.06 -7.74 -4.14
C VAL A 101 -2.41 -7.15 -5.40
N LEU A 102 -1.09 -7.32 -5.52
CA LEU A 102 -0.35 -6.79 -6.67
C LEU A 102 -0.72 -7.53 -7.96
N LYS A 103 -0.94 -8.84 -7.90
CA LYS A 103 -1.36 -9.63 -9.06
C LYS A 103 -2.70 -9.13 -9.61
N GLN A 104 -3.71 -8.96 -8.77
CA GLN A 104 -5.02 -8.51 -9.21
C GLN A 104 -5.01 -7.06 -9.70
N ALA A 105 -4.34 -6.17 -8.95
CA ALA A 105 -4.16 -4.79 -9.38
C ALA A 105 -3.47 -4.69 -10.75
N SER A 106 -2.45 -5.52 -11.00
CA SER A 106 -1.70 -5.54 -12.25
C SER A 106 -2.58 -5.84 -13.47
N GLY A 107 -3.55 -6.74 -13.33
CA GLY A 107 -4.54 -7.03 -14.37
C GLY A 107 -5.45 -5.84 -14.66
N LEU A 108 -5.93 -5.16 -13.63
CA LEU A 108 -6.88 -4.04 -13.73
C LEU A 108 -6.24 -2.74 -14.27
N ILE A 109 -4.93 -2.58 -14.10
CA ILE A 109 -4.17 -1.43 -14.61
C ILE A 109 -3.21 -1.80 -15.75
N GLY A 110 -3.39 -2.96 -16.39
CA GLY A 110 -2.64 -3.34 -17.59
C GLY A 110 -1.12 -3.21 -17.43
N THR A 111 -0.57 -3.76 -16.34
CA THR A 111 0.87 -3.77 -16.07
C THR A 111 1.30 -5.13 -15.51
N SER A 112 2.60 -5.38 -15.36
CA SER A 112 3.07 -6.63 -14.76
C SER A 112 3.12 -6.52 -13.23
N GLN A 113 2.85 -7.62 -12.55
CA GLN A 113 3.02 -7.72 -11.09
C GLN A 113 4.47 -7.36 -10.68
N GLU A 114 5.46 -7.72 -11.50
CA GLU A 114 6.87 -7.43 -11.27
C GLU A 114 7.13 -5.93 -11.21
N VAL A 115 6.58 -5.14 -12.14
CA VAL A 115 6.71 -3.68 -12.14
C VAL A 115 6.14 -3.09 -10.86
N LEU A 116 4.95 -3.50 -10.45
CA LEU A 116 4.35 -3.03 -9.18
C LEU A 116 5.18 -3.43 -7.96
N SER A 117 5.73 -4.64 -7.97
CA SER A 117 6.58 -5.15 -6.89
C SER A 117 7.88 -4.35 -6.77
N MET A 118 8.52 -4.01 -7.88
CA MET A 118 9.74 -3.20 -7.91
C MET A 118 9.49 -1.76 -7.44
N SER A 119 8.30 -1.20 -7.67
CA SER A 119 7.97 0.17 -7.26
C SER A 119 7.46 0.28 -5.83
N THR A 120 6.93 -0.80 -5.26
CA THR A 120 6.39 -0.82 -3.90
C THR A 120 7.35 -0.27 -2.85
N PRO A 121 8.66 -0.61 -2.82
CA PRO A 121 9.61 0.00 -1.89
C PRO A 121 9.69 1.53 -2.00
N GLY A 122 9.70 2.06 -3.23
CA GLY A 122 9.71 3.51 -3.48
C GLY A 122 8.45 4.20 -2.97
N VAL A 123 7.29 3.58 -3.18
CA VAL A 123 5.99 4.07 -2.66
C VAL A 123 5.99 4.14 -1.13
N ILE A 124 6.51 3.11 -0.47
CA ILE A 124 6.60 3.07 0.99
C ILE A 124 7.52 4.19 1.51
N VAL A 125 8.68 4.39 0.85
CA VAL A 125 9.59 5.50 1.19
C VAL A 125 8.89 6.84 0.98
N ALA A 126 8.19 7.03 -0.14
CA ALA A 126 7.49 8.27 -0.44
C ALA A 126 6.39 8.58 0.59
N PHE A 127 5.60 7.58 0.98
CA PHE A 127 4.56 7.71 2.00
C PHE A 127 5.12 8.14 3.37
N LYS A 128 6.33 7.71 3.70
CA LYS A 128 7.00 8.11 4.94
C LYS A 128 7.60 9.51 4.84
N ALA A 129 8.33 9.76 3.76
CA ALA A 129 9.17 10.95 3.59
C ALA A 129 8.39 12.21 3.19
N TYR A 130 7.29 12.07 2.45
CA TYR A 130 6.57 13.19 1.87
C TYR A 130 5.16 13.31 2.45
N GLU A 131 4.95 14.33 3.28
CA GLU A 131 3.66 14.59 3.94
C GLU A 131 2.52 14.78 2.93
N GLY A 132 2.70 15.61 1.90
CA GLY A 132 1.66 15.81 0.89
C GLY A 132 1.30 14.54 0.10
N PHE A 133 2.25 13.61 -0.09
CA PHE A 133 1.93 12.31 -0.67
C PHE A 133 1.06 11.48 0.28
N ARG A 134 1.45 11.43 1.56
CA ARG A 134 0.72 10.70 2.60
C ARG A 134 -0.71 11.24 2.81
N GLU A 135 -0.88 12.55 2.88
CA GLU A 135 -2.19 13.19 3.00
C GLU A 135 -3.09 12.88 1.81
N GLU A 136 -2.56 12.97 0.59
CA GLU A 136 -3.31 12.62 -0.63
C GLU A 136 -3.72 11.14 -0.63
N VAL A 137 -2.83 10.24 -0.18
CA VAL A 137 -3.15 8.80 -0.05
C VAL A 137 -4.28 8.57 0.95
N TYR A 138 -4.24 9.20 2.14
CA TYR A 138 -5.32 9.08 3.12
C TYR A 138 -6.63 9.67 2.61
N ARG A 139 -6.58 10.84 1.98
CA ARG A 139 -7.76 11.48 1.37
C ARG A 139 -8.42 10.55 0.35
N ILE A 140 -7.63 9.92 -0.52
CA ILE A 140 -8.16 8.98 -1.53
C ILE A 140 -8.69 7.71 -0.85
N TYR A 141 -7.99 7.17 0.14
CA TYR A 141 -8.42 6.02 0.92
C TYR A 141 -9.80 6.26 1.55
N ASP A 142 -10.00 7.40 2.21
CA ASP A 142 -11.27 7.74 2.85
C ASP A 142 -12.41 7.91 1.84
N LEU A 143 -12.15 8.57 0.71
CA LEU A 143 -13.14 8.71 -0.36
C LEU A 143 -13.58 7.34 -0.91
N ILE A 144 -12.64 6.44 -1.14
CA ILE A 144 -12.95 5.09 -1.64
C ILE A 144 -13.73 4.29 -0.59
N ARG A 145 -13.33 4.40 0.68
CA ARG A 145 -13.98 3.72 1.80
C ARG A 145 -15.44 4.14 1.91
N ILE A 146 -15.70 5.45 1.89
CA ILE A 146 -17.04 6.03 1.98
C ILE A 146 -17.87 5.68 0.75
N GLU A 147 -17.34 5.82 -0.47
CA GLU A 147 -18.12 5.56 -1.70
C GLU A 147 -18.53 4.10 -1.87
N ASN A 148 -17.77 3.16 -1.30
CA ASN A 148 -18.03 1.73 -1.43
C ASN A 148 -18.63 1.10 -0.17
N ASN A 149 -18.94 1.90 0.86
CA ASN A 149 -19.40 1.43 2.17
C ASN A 149 -18.53 0.29 2.73
N PHE A 150 -17.21 0.43 2.58
CA PHE A 150 -16.31 -0.51 3.24
C PHE A 150 -16.29 -0.19 4.74
N PHE A 151 -16.40 -1.23 5.58
CA PHE A 151 -16.26 -1.12 7.03
C PHE A 151 -17.46 -0.41 7.72
N GLU A 152 -18.68 -0.70 7.26
CA GLU A 152 -19.95 -0.38 7.95
C GLU A 152 -20.40 -1.52 8.87
#